data_AF-A0AAV5WDW6-F1
#
_entry.id   AF-A0AAV5WDW6-F1
#
_cell.length_a   1.000
_cell.length_b   1.000
_cell.length_c   1.000
_cell.angle_alpha   90.00
_cell.angle_beta   90.00
_cell.angle_gamma   90.00
#
_symmetry.space_group_name_H-M   'P 1'
#
loop_
_entity.id
_entity.type
_entity.pdbx_description
1 polymer ?
#
loop_
_entity_poly.entity_id
_entity_poly.type
_entity_poly.pdbx_seq_one_letter_code
_entity_poly.pdbx_strand_id
1 'polypeptide(L)'
;DELSMGNRGSLPTPQGYTDKEGDEIRKKILTEHNRIRVLNNVSPISFEEKMNKAAQEAANSMAKKEKLETSNTVYGEILYSCSGTGVRAENVVNHFYSNPQRGGSNPQLSQMLSPNSRKLGVGVSKSQRGTLFICLLYSGSSTLETQVDQSSNITLQYGNENVKENKVPAKSLSESRAEILSDHNEYRAKHRAPPLRYDDSLNKSAQAYADKLAKDDKGMCHSETARAGKHGENIYCSTGHPASDASRAWYSEIAQYDFAAGKFAPSTGHFTALVWKSTTSMGVGIATTKSGKQFVVAQYSPPGNMAGKYIDNVLPEK
;
A
#
# COMPACT_ATOMS: atom_id res chain seq x y z
N ASP A 1 -40.65 34.22 40.32
CA ASP A 1 -39.20 34.15 40.57
C ASP A 1 -38.71 32.78 40.11
N GLU A 2 -38.58 32.55 38.80
CA GLU A 2 -37.36 32.83 38.01
C GLU A 2 -36.09 32.23 38.64
N LEU A 3 -35.65 31.07 38.13
CA LEU A 3 -34.24 30.67 38.17
C LEU A 3 -33.87 29.86 36.91
N SER A 4 -33.37 30.61 35.91
CA SER A 4 -32.26 30.28 35.02
C SER A 4 -32.32 29.00 34.17
N MET A 5 -32.80 29.16 32.93
CA MET A 5 -32.40 28.33 31.80
C MET A 5 -30.90 28.49 31.53
N GLY A 6 -30.10 27.54 32.02
CA GLY A 6 -28.69 27.40 31.68
C GLY A 6 -28.52 26.96 30.23
N ASN A 7 -28.03 27.89 29.41
CA ASN A 7 -27.61 27.79 28.03
C ASN A 7 -26.95 26.42 27.72
N ARG A 8 -27.61 25.55 26.96
CA ARG A 8 -26.96 24.38 26.36
C ARG A 8 -25.95 24.91 25.34
N GLY A 9 -24.70 25.05 25.77
CA GLY A 9 -23.59 25.33 24.88
C GLY A 9 -23.68 24.40 23.68
N SER A 10 -23.79 24.99 22.50
CA SER A 10 -23.69 24.30 21.22
C SER A 10 -22.48 23.38 21.27
N LEU A 11 -22.71 22.09 21.04
CA LEU A 11 -21.63 21.13 20.82
C LEU A 11 -20.69 21.69 19.75
N PRO A 12 -19.36 21.61 19.94
CA PRO A 12 -18.41 22.07 18.95
C PRO A 12 -18.75 21.44 17.60
N THR A 13 -18.86 22.28 16.58
CA THR A 13 -19.00 21.83 15.19
C THR A 13 -17.82 20.90 14.87
N PRO A 14 -18.03 19.79 14.14
CA PRO A 14 -17.00 18.78 13.95
C PRO A 14 -15.71 19.40 13.41
N GLN A 15 -14.59 19.10 14.06
CA GLN A 15 -13.26 19.33 13.47
C GLN A 15 -13.07 18.26 12.37
N GLY A 16 -13.75 18.49 11.24
CA GLY A 16 -13.43 17.82 9.99
C GLY A 16 -11.99 18.12 9.61
N TYR A 17 -11.43 17.32 8.71
CA TYR A 17 -10.20 17.72 8.03
C TYR A 17 -10.41 19.14 7.50
N THR A 18 -9.47 20.03 7.77
CA THR A 18 -9.45 21.31 7.06
C THR A 18 -9.35 21.03 5.56
N ASP A 19 -9.89 21.89 4.70
CA ASP A 19 -9.80 21.70 3.24
C ASP A 19 -8.36 21.40 2.79
N LYS A 20 -7.37 21.98 3.48
CA LYS A 20 -5.93 21.72 3.26
C LYS A 20 -5.48 20.30 3.62
N GLU A 21 -5.83 19.77 4.79
CA GLU A 21 -5.44 18.40 5.19
C GLU A 21 -6.14 17.34 4.33
N GLY A 22 -7.41 17.58 4.00
CA GLY A 22 -8.16 16.73 3.06
C GLY A 22 -7.49 16.69 1.68
N ASP A 23 -7.01 17.84 1.19
CA ASP A 23 -6.33 17.93 -0.10
C ASP A 23 -4.97 17.25 -0.14
N GLU A 24 -4.20 17.30 0.95
CA GLU A 24 -2.94 16.54 1.05
C GLU A 24 -3.20 15.03 1.01
N ILE A 25 -4.20 14.55 1.76
CA ILE A 25 -4.59 13.14 1.75
C ILE A 25 -5.07 12.73 0.35
N ARG A 26 -5.91 13.54 -0.30
CA ARG A 26 -6.33 13.29 -1.68
C ARG A 26 -5.12 13.11 -2.58
N LYS A 27 -4.19 14.07 -2.59
CA LYS A 27 -2.97 14.01 -3.44
C LYS A 27 -2.17 12.73 -3.19
N LYS A 28 -2.00 12.30 -1.93
CA LYS A 28 -1.32 11.05 -1.59
C LYS A 28 -2.08 9.82 -2.10
N ILE A 29 -3.40 9.79 -1.93
CA ILE A 29 -4.26 8.73 -2.48
C ILE A 29 -4.09 8.65 -4.00
N LEU A 30 -4.17 9.76 -4.73
CA LEU A 30 -3.97 9.79 -6.19
C LEU A 30 -2.58 9.32 -6.61
N THR A 31 -1.55 9.75 -5.86
CA THR A 31 -0.16 9.35 -6.11
C THR A 31 -0.01 7.84 -6.00
N GLU A 32 -0.48 7.25 -4.90
CA GLU A 32 -0.38 5.80 -4.70
C GLU A 32 -1.28 5.01 -5.68
N HIS A 33 -2.45 5.55 -5.99
CA HIS A 33 -3.37 4.98 -6.96
C HIS A 33 -2.75 4.93 -8.36
N ASN A 34 -2.12 6.02 -8.80
CA ASN A 34 -1.41 6.08 -10.07
C ASN A 34 -0.16 5.23 -10.08
N ARG A 35 0.55 5.13 -8.95
CA ARG A 35 1.66 4.19 -8.79
C ARG A 35 1.19 2.76 -9.08
N ILE A 36 0.11 2.31 -8.42
CA ILE A 36 -0.45 0.97 -8.62
C ILE A 36 -0.98 0.77 -10.04
N ARG A 37 -1.68 1.75 -10.62
CA ARG A 37 -2.17 1.64 -12.01
C ARG A 37 -1.03 1.47 -13.00
N VAL A 38 0.02 2.28 -12.90
CA VAL A 38 1.23 2.15 -13.74
C VAL A 38 1.89 0.78 -13.55
N LEU A 39 2.00 0.29 -12.32
CA LEU A 39 2.56 -1.03 -12.03
C LEU A 39 1.76 -2.19 -12.67
N ASN A 40 0.47 -1.99 -12.92
CA ASN A 40 -0.41 -2.98 -13.56
C ASN A 40 -0.66 -2.67 -15.05
N ASN A 41 0.18 -1.84 -15.69
CA ASN A 41 0.04 -1.41 -17.09
C ASN A 41 -1.28 -0.70 -17.41
N VAL A 42 -1.88 -0.05 -16.41
CA VAL A 42 -3.10 0.76 -16.56
C VAL A 42 -2.71 2.23 -16.54
N SER A 43 -3.25 3.02 -17.47
CA SER A 43 -2.93 4.46 -17.55
C SER A 43 -3.27 5.18 -16.25
N PRO A 44 -2.45 6.16 -15.83
CA PRO A 44 -2.75 7.03 -14.68
C PRO A 44 -4.14 7.66 -14.80
N ILE A 45 -4.78 7.82 -13.64
CA ILE A 45 -6.04 8.52 -13.46
C ILE A 45 -5.78 9.96 -13.00
N SER A 46 -6.75 10.84 -13.22
CA SER A 46 -6.69 12.24 -12.76
C SER A 46 -7.90 12.55 -11.90
N PHE A 47 -7.80 13.58 -11.05
CA PHE A 47 -8.98 14.02 -10.31
C PHE A 47 -10.04 14.63 -11.22
N GLU A 48 -11.29 14.54 -10.77
CA GLU A 48 -12.37 15.39 -11.22
C GLU A 48 -13.00 16.11 -10.03
N GLU A 49 -13.12 17.43 -10.14
CA GLU A 49 -13.59 18.29 -9.05
C GLU A 49 -15.03 17.99 -8.63
N LYS A 50 -15.94 17.74 -9.60
CA LYS A 50 -17.32 17.35 -9.31
C LYS A 50 -17.39 16.03 -8.56
N MET A 51 -16.57 15.05 -8.95
CA MET A 51 -16.50 13.76 -8.27
C MET A 51 -15.86 13.88 -6.88
N ASN A 52 -14.84 14.72 -6.70
CA ASN A 52 -14.26 15.00 -5.38
C ASN A 52 -15.32 15.57 -4.43
N LYS A 53 -16.14 16.52 -4.90
CA LYS A 53 -17.24 17.08 -4.11
C LYS A 53 -18.26 16.01 -3.72
N ALA A 54 -18.72 15.20 -4.67
CA ALA A 54 -19.67 14.13 -4.41
C ALA A 54 -19.11 13.08 -3.44
N ALA A 55 -17.86 12.66 -3.64
CA ALA A 55 -17.18 11.72 -2.74
C ALA A 55 -17.04 12.30 -1.33
N GLN A 56 -16.73 13.59 -1.21
CA GLN A 56 -16.60 14.28 0.07
C GLN A 56 -17.94 14.36 0.82
N GLU A 57 -19.03 14.66 0.13
CA GLU A 57 -20.38 14.64 0.70
C GLU A 57 -20.75 13.24 1.22
N ALA A 58 -20.44 12.18 0.46
CA ALA A 58 -20.64 10.80 0.89
C ALA A 58 -19.79 10.47 2.13
N ALA A 59 -18.50 10.82 2.14
CA ALA A 59 -17.62 10.60 3.28
C ALA A 59 -18.11 11.33 4.54
N ASN A 60 -18.58 12.57 4.40
CA ASN A 60 -19.15 13.36 5.50
C ASN A 60 -20.44 12.73 6.05
N SER A 61 -21.31 12.22 5.17
CA SER A 61 -22.53 11.53 5.57
C SER A 61 -22.21 10.25 6.37
N MET A 62 -21.29 9.42 5.86
CA MET A 62 -20.84 8.20 6.54
C MET A 62 -20.21 8.51 7.90
N ALA A 63 -19.37 9.54 7.99
CA ALA A 63 -18.77 9.97 9.25
C ALA A 63 -19.80 10.47 10.27
N LYS A 64 -20.85 11.17 9.81
CA LYS A 64 -21.94 11.64 10.69
C LYS A 64 -22.78 10.48 11.22
N LYS A 65 -23.02 9.45 10.41
CA LYS A 65 -23.84 8.27 10.76
C LYS A 65 -23.04 7.14 11.40
N GLU A 66 -21.71 7.23 11.37
CA GLU A 66 -20.75 6.21 11.80
C GLU A 66 -20.94 4.84 11.12
N LYS A 67 -21.30 4.84 9.84
CA LYS A 67 -21.56 3.61 9.08
C LYS A 67 -21.21 3.80 7.61
N LEU A 68 -20.73 2.74 6.96
CA LEU A 68 -20.60 2.71 5.51
C LEU A 68 -21.98 2.64 4.85
N GLU A 69 -22.24 3.55 3.92
CA GLU A 69 -23.48 3.61 3.15
C GLU A 69 -23.15 3.93 1.70
N THR A 70 -23.70 3.15 0.78
CA THR A 70 -23.56 3.37 -0.66
C THR A 70 -24.12 4.73 -1.04
N SER A 71 -23.38 5.48 -1.83
CA SER A 71 -23.92 6.70 -2.43
C SER A 71 -24.77 6.33 -3.64
N ASN A 72 -25.95 6.94 -3.80
CA ASN A 72 -26.80 6.78 -5.00
C ASN A 72 -26.15 7.51 -6.20
N THR A 73 -24.94 7.12 -6.58
CA THR A 73 -24.16 7.75 -7.65
C THR A 73 -24.11 6.87 -8.88
N VAL A 74 -23.87 7.51 -10.03
CA VAL A 74 -23.63 6.84 -11.32
C VAL A 74 -22.18 6.40 -11.49
N TYR A 75 -21.36 6.51 -10.43
CA TYR A 75 -19.93 6.20 -10.46
C TYR A 75 -19.67 4.83 -9.84
N GLY A 76 -18.56 4.21 -10.22
CA GLY A 76 -18.06 3.04 -9.50
C GLY A 76 -17.58 3.50 -8.13
N GLU A 77 -17.95 2.79 -7.06
CA GLU A 77 -17.73 3.25 -5.70
C GLU A 77 -16.89 2.25 -4.90
N ILE A 78 -15.89 2.77 -4.17
CA ILE A 78 -15.20 2.04 -3.12
C ILE A 78 -15.34 2.81 -1.81
N LEU A 79 -15.90 2.14 -0.80
CA LEU A 79 -16.10 2.67 0.53
C LEU A 79 -15.13 2.01 1.51
N TYR A 80 -14.57 2.82 2.40
CA TYR A 80 -13.64 2.34 3.42
C TYR A 80 -13.87 3.06 4.74
N SER A 81 -13.80 2.30 5.84
CA SER A 81 -13.70 2.86 7.18
C SER A 81 -12.62 2.15 7.98
N CYS A 82 -11.95 2.89 8.86
CA CYS A 82 -11.00 2.32 9.79
C CYS A 82 -11.01 3.09 11.11
N SER A 83 -11.01 2.35 12.21
CA SER A 83 -10.93 2.86 13.59
C SER A 83 -9.55 2.53 14.16
N GLY A 84 -8.86 3.54 14.71
CA GLY A 84 -7.54 3.34 15.32
C GLY A 84 -6.68 4.60 15.32
N THR A 85 -5.91 4.81 16.39
CA THR A 85 -4.90 5.86 16.47
C THR A 85 -3.67 5.44 15.66
N GLY A 86 -3.35 6.17 14.59
CA GLY A 86 -2.19 5.90 13.73
C GLY A 86 -2.50 5.41 12.30
N VAL A 87 -3.78 5.17 11.97
CA VAL A 87 -4.16 4.81 10.59
C VAL A 87 -4.07 6.05 9.69
N ARG A 88 -3.13 6.03 8.75
CA ARG A 88 -2.97 7.08 7.73
C ARG A 88 -3.92 6.83 6.55
N ALA A 89 -4.69 7.84 6.18
CA ALA A 89 -5.73 7.74 5.16
C ALA A 89 -5.19 7.28 3.79
N GLU A 90 -3.97 7.69 3.43
CA GLU A 90 -3.29 7.28 2.21
C GLU A 90 -3.01 5.77 2.12
N ASN A 91 -2.93 5.07 3.25
CA ASN A 91 -2.68 3.62 3.27
C ASN A 91 -3.91 2.80 2.83
N VAL A 92 -5.06 3.43 2.62
CA VAL A 92 -6.28 2.76 2.13
C VAL A 92 -6.05 2.09 0.77
N VAL A 93 -5.29 2.72 -0.12
CA VAL A 93 -5.00 2.18 -1.44
C VAL A 93 -4.15 0.91 -1.32
N ASN A 94 -3.20 0.91 -0.38
CA ASN A 94 -2.39 -0.26 -0.04
C ASN A 94 -3.25 -1.39 0.52
N HIS A 95 -4.20 -1.08 1.42
CA HIS A 95 -5.08 -2.08 2.00
C HIS A 95 -5.86 -2.87 0.93
N PHE A 96 -6.40 -2.17 -0.07
CA PHE A 96 -7.11 -2.83 -1.18
C PHE A 96 -6.19 -3.64 -2.10
N TYR A 97 -4.92 -3.23 -2.21
CA TYR A 97 -3.94 -3.86 -3.08
C TYR A 97 -3.26 -5.07 -2.42
N SER A 98 -2.96 -5.02 -1.13
CA SER A 98 -2.17 -6.02 -0.39
C SER A 98 -3.01 -7.14 0.22
N ASN A 99 -4.34 -7.05 0.15
CA ASN A 99 -5.26 -7.99 0.80
C ASN A 99 -6.24 -8.59 -0.22
N PRO A 100 -5.77 -9.40 -1.20
CA PRO A 100 -6.66 -10.10 -2.11
C PRO A 100 -7.52 -11.10 -1.32
N GLN A 101 -8.85 -11.05 -1.53
CA GLN A 101 -9.78 -12.03 -0.96
C GLN A 101 -9.29 -13.44 -1.30
N ARG A 102 -9.20 -14.33 -0.29
CA ARG A 102 -8.77 -15.72 -0.50
C ARG A 102 -9.74 -16.41 -1.48
N GLY A 103 -9.31 -16.65 -2.71
CA GLY A 103 -10.01 -17.51 -3.68
C GLY A 103 -11.02 -16.84 -4.60
N GLY A 104 -10.97 -15.51 -4.81
CA GLY A 104 -11.87 -14.83 -5.76
C GLY A 104 -11.30 -13.53 -6.34
N SER A 105 -11.99 -12.98 -7.34
CA SER A 105 -11.71 -11.64 -7.89
C SER A 105 -11.92 -10.58 -6.80
N ASN A 106 -11.00 -9.63 -6.67
CA ASN A 106 -11.13 -8.49 -5.75
C ASN A 106 -11.85 -7.35 -6.50
N PRO A 107 -13.17 -7.14 -6.29
CA PRO A 107 -13.93 -6.18 -7.10
C PRO A 107 -13.46 -4.74 -6.91
N GLN A 108 -12.95 -4.38 -5.72
CA GLN A 108 -12.35 -3.08 -5.45
C GLN A 108 -11.08 -2.88 -6.28
N LEU A 109 -10.22 -3.90 -6.35
CA LEU A 109 -9.02 -3.88 -7.17
C LEU A 109 -9.36 -3.84 -8.67
N SER A 110 -10.36 -4.60 -9.12
CA SER A 110 -10.84 -4.57 -10.51
C SER A 110 -11.35 -3.18 -10.91
N GLN A 111 -12.11 -2.51 -10.03
CA GLN A 111 -12.58 -1.14 -10.26
C GLN A 111 -11.42 -0.14 -10.34
N MET A 112 -10.45 -0.25 -9.41
CA MET A 112 -9.24 0.56 -9.37
C MET A 112 -8.37 0.36 -10.62
N LEU A 113 -8.26 -0.86 -11.14
CA LEU A 113 -7.45 -1.20 -12.30
C LEU A 113 -8.23 -1.16 -13.62
N SER A 114 -9.51 -0.77 -13.60
CA SER A 114 -10.29 -0.65 -14.83
C SER A 114 -9.64 0.39 -15.76
N PRO A 115 -9.33 0.00 -17.02
CA PRO A 115 -8.82 0.94 -18.04
C PRO A 115 -9.86 2.02 -18.39
N ASN A 116 -11.15 1.75 -18.20
CA ASN A 116 -12.24 2.69 -18.50
C ASN A 116 -12.36 3.80 -17.44
N SER A 117 -11.80 3.57 -16.25
CA SER A 117 -11.69 4.60 -15.22
C SER A 117 -10.64 5.64 -15.60
N ARG A 118 -11.08 6.84 -16.00
CA ARG A 118 -10.21 7.98 -16.39
C ARG A 118 -10.19 9.12 -15.36
N LYS A 119 -11.19 9.19 -14.50
CA LYS A 119 -11.33 10.18 -13.42
C LYS A 119 -11.59 9.52 -12.07
N LEU A 120 -10.99 10.11 -11.04
CA LEU A 120 -11.12 9.73 -9.64
C LEU A 120 -11.74 10.88 -8.83
N GLY A 121 -12.73 10.56 -8.01
CA GLY A 121 -13.21 11.41 -6.92
C GLY A 121 -12.77 10.84 -5.57
N VAL A 122 -12.29 11.67 -4.66
CA VAL A 122 -11.83 11.24 -3.33
C VAL A 122 -12.42 12.12 -2.24
N GLY A 123 -13.21 11.50 -1.37
CA GLY A 123 -13.75 12.10 -0.16
C GLY A 123 -13.14 11.46 1.09
N VAL A 124 -12.78 12.29 2.07
CA VAL A 124 -12.19 11.82 3.32
C VAL A 124 -12.81 12.59 4.48
N SER A 125 -13.34 11.88 5.46
CA SER A 125 -13.97 12.49 6.64
C SER A 125 -13.69 11.68 7.90
N LYS A 126 -13.73 12.33 9.06
CA LYS A 126 -13.47 11.70 10.35
C LYS A 126 -14.70 11.86 11.24
N SER A 127 -15.18 10.78 11.85
CA SER A 127 -16.33 10.83 12.77
C SER A 127 -15.94 11.42 14.13
N GLN A 128 -16.96 11.68 14.96
CA GLN A 128 -16.77 12.15 16.33
C GLN A 128 -15.97 11.17 17.20
N ARG A 129 -16.08 9.86 16.93
CA ARG A 129 -15.28 8.83 17.60
C ARG A 129 -13.88 8.64 17.00
N GLY A 130 -13.52 9.47 16.03
CA GLY A 130 -12.22 9.45 15.38
C GLY A 130 -12.05 8.37 14.30
N THR A 131 -13.14 7.71 13.90
CA THR A 131 -13.14 6.74 12.79
C THR A 131 -12.98 7.49 11.47
N LEU A 132 -12.04 7.03 10.65
CA LEU A 132 -11.82 7.57 9.31
C LEU A 132 -12.79 6.93 8.32
N PHE A 133 -13.38 7.73 7.44
CA PHE A 133 -14.26 7.32 6.35
C PHE A 133 -13.71 7.87 5.03
N ILE A 134 -13.58 6.99 4.04
CA ILE A 134 -13.07 7.33 2.70
C ILE A 134 -14.07 6.83 1.65
N CYS A 135 -14.37 7.68 0.67
CA CYS A 135 -15.15 7.35 -0.50
C CYS A 135 -14.29 7.61 -1.74
N LEU A 136 -14.16 6.61 -2.61
CA LEU A 136 -13.49 6.71 -3.91
C LEU A 136 -14.53 6.50 -5.01
N LEU A 137 -14.63 7.45 -5.93
CA LEU A 137 -15.53 7.40 -7.08
C LEU A 137 -14.73 7.27 -8.38
N TYR A 138 -15.18 6.43 -9.31
CA TYR A 138 -14.53 6.19 -10.60
C TYR A 138 -15.47 6.50 -11.77
N SER A 139 -15.00 7.31 -12.73
CA SER A 139 -15.73 7.56 -13.97
C SER A 139 -15.79 6.31 -14.86
N GLY A 140 -16.78 6.20 -15.75
CA GLY A 140 -16.79 5.14 -16.76
C GLY A 140 -17.17 3.76 -16.22
N SER A 141 -17.70 3.71 -14.99
CA SER A 141 -18.41 2.55 -14.44
C SER A 141 -19.89 2.69 -14.77
N SER A 142 -20.29 2.42 -16.01
CA SER A 142 -21.70 2.22 -16.29
C SER A 142 -22.12 0.87 -15.71
N THR A 143 -22.71 0.85 -14.52
CA THR A 143 -23.62 -0.23 -14.14
C THR A 143 -25.05 0.30 -14.19
N LEU A 144 -25.73 -0.21 -15.21
CA LEU A 144 -27.11 -0.13 -15.66
C LEU A 144 -28.20 0.33 -14.67
N GLU A 145 -29.22 0.92 -15.31
CA GLU A 145 -30.61 1.02 -14.88
C GLU A 145 -31.06 -0.16 -14.01
N THR A 146 -31.69 0.21 -12.91
CA THR A 146 -32.39 -0.63 -11.95
C THR A 146 -33.38 -1.55 -12.64
N GLN A 147 -33.15 -2.87 -12.58
CA GLN A 147 -34.25 -3.81 -12.45
C GLN A 147 -34.10 -4.58 -11.15
N VAL A 148 -35.07 -4.33 -10.28
CA VAL A 148 -35.32 -5.01 -9.03
C VAL A 148 -35.68 -6.45 -9.34
N ASP A 149 -34.92 -7.41 -8.81
CA ASP A 149 -35.53 -8.68 -8.41
C ASP A 149 -34.85 -9.25 -7.17
N GLN A 150 -35.69 -9.66 -6.23
CA GLN A 150 -35.34 -10.27 -4.95
C GLN A 150 -35.16 -11.77 -5.16
N SER A 151 -33.94 -12.24 -5.40
CA SER A 151 -33.48 -13.54 -4.91
C SER A 151 -32.03 -13.82 -5.28
N SER A 152 -31.38 -14.49 -4.35
CA SER A 152 -30.01 -15.01 -4.33
C SER A 152 -29.38 -15.46 -5.66
N ASN A 153 -28.07 -15.17 -5.74
CA ASN A 153 -27.01 -15.72 -6.62
C ASN A 153 -26.79 -15.04 -7.97
N ILE A 154 -25.73 -14.22 -8.08
CA ILE A 154 -25.22 -13.73 -9.36
C ILE A 154 -23.86 -14.39 -9.66
N THR A 155 -23.87 -15.23 -10.69
CA THR A 155 -22.70 -15.61 -11.50
C THR A 155 -22.48 -14.50 -12.53
N LEU A 156 -21.29 -13.88 -12.55
CA LEU A 156 -20.92 -12.87 -13.55
C LEU A 156 -20.25 -13.56 -14.75
N GLN A 157 -20.89 -13.51 -15.93
CA GLN A 157 -20.22 -13.76 -17.21
C GLN A 157 -19.80 -12.42 -17.83
N TYR A 158 -18.54 -12.34 -18.29
CA TYR A 158 -17.97 -11.17 -18.96
C TYR A 158 -18.00 -11.35 -20.48
N GLY A 159 -18.55 -10.37 -21.19
CA GLY A 159 -18.50 -10.28 -22.65
C GLY A 159 -17.11 -9.85 -23.13
N ASN A 160 -16.58 -10.58 -24.12
CA ASN A 160 -15.33 -10.27 -24.81
C ASN A 160 -15.56 -9.17 -25.86
N GLU A 161 -14.90 -8.03 -25.70
CA GLU A 161 -14.57 -7.16 -26.83
C GLU A 161 -13.06 -6.89 -26.88
N ASN A 162 -12.49 -7.14 -28.07
CA ASN A 162 -11.06 -7.11 -28.36
C ASN A 162 -10.49 -5.69 -28.26
N VAL A 163 -9.90 -5.34 -27.11
CA VAL A 163 -9.01 -4.19 -26.99
C VAL A 163 -7.60 -4.62 -27.40
N LYS A 164 -7.05 -4.00 -28.44
CA LYS A 164 -5.64 -4.17 -28.81
C LYS A 164 -4.75 -3.64 -27.69
N GLU A 165 -4.12 -4.55 -26.94
CA GLU A 165 -3.10 -4.27 -25.93
C GLU A 165 -1.92 -3.50 -26.55
N ASN A 166 -1.77 -2.22 -26.20
CA ASN A 166 -0.50 -1.52 -26.36
C ASN A 166 0.38 -1.87 -25.15
N LYS A 167 1.20 -2.91 -25.30
CA LYS A 167 2.10 -3.45 -24.29
C LYS A 167 3.20 -2.43 -23.96
N VAL A 168 3.12 -1.78 -22.80
CA VAL A 168 4.23 -0.98 -22.24
C VAL A 168 5.38 -1.94 -21.90
N PRO A 169 6.65 -1.62 -22.24
CA PRO A 169 7.78 -2.50 -21.97
C PRO A 169 8.00 -2.69 -20.45
N ALA A 170 8.33 -3.92 -20.05
CA ALA A 170 8.65 -4.25 -18.66
C ALA A 170 9.88 -3.45 -18.17
N LYS A 171 9.84 -2.94 -16.93
CA LYS A 171 10.98 -2.26 -16.30
C LYS A 171 12.22 -3.13 -16.35
N SER A 172 13.35 -2.54 -16.69
CA SER A 172 14.66 -3.20 -16.63
C SER A 172 15.03 -3.56 -15.18
N LEU A 173 15.98 -4.50 -15.04
CA LEU A 173 16.54 -4.86 -13.74
C LEU A 173 17.17 -3.65 -13.03
N SER A 174 17.87 -2.78 -13.76
CA SER A 174 18.47 -1.56 -13.23
C SER A 174 17.44 -0.57 -12.68
N GLU A 175 16.32 -0.38 -13.40
CA GLU A 175 15.23 0.50 -12.95
C GLU A 175 14.55 -0.08 -11.70
N SER A 176 14.26 -1.38 -11.72
CA SER A 176 13.64 -2.08 -10.57
C SER A 176 14.52 -2.02 -9.33
N ARG A 177 15.85 -2.20 -9.49
CA ARG A 177 16.81 -1.96 -8.41
C ARG A 177 16.65 -0.54 -7.91
N ALA A 178 16.85 0.46 -8.77
CA ALA A 178 16.84 1.88 -8.40
C ALA A 178 15.60 2.28 -7.59
N GLU A 179 14.42 1.78 -7.99
CA GLU A 179 13.17 1.97 -7.26
C GLU A 179 13.22 1.34 -5.85
N ILE A 180 13.66 0.08 -5.73
CA ILE A 180 13.81 -0.60 -4.43
C ILE A 180 14.74 0.18 -3.50
N LEU A 181 15.90 0.65 -3.98
CA LEU A 181 16.82 1.47 -3.17
C LEU A 181 16.19 2.80 -2.77
N SER A 182 15.47 3.45 -3.69
CA SER A 182 14.77 4.71 -3.43
C SER A 182 13.75 4.52 -2.30
N ASP A 183 12.91 3.49 -2.38
CA ASP A 183 11.91 3.17 -1.36
C ASP A 183 12.57 2.86 -0.01
N HIS A 184 13.64 2.06 0.00
CA HIS A 184 14.42 1.79 1.22
C HIS A 184 14.89 3.09 1.86
N ASN A 185 15.45 4.00 1.07
CA ASN A 185 15.99 5.26 1.57
C ASN A 185 14.91 6.23 2.04
N GLU A 186 13.73 6.22 1.43
CA GLU A 186 12.58 6.98 1.93
C GLU A 186 12.13 6.47 3.31
N TYR A 187 12.01 5.15 3.48
CA TYR A 187 11.66 4.55 4.76
C TYR A 187 12.74 4.80 5.81
N ARG A 188 14.02 4.62 5.47
CA ARG A 188 15.14 4.88 6.38
C ARG A 188 15.18 6.32 6.88
N ALA A 189 14.84 7.29 6.02
CA ALA A 189 14.78 8.69 6.41
C ALA A 189 13.74 8.96 7.52
N LYS A 190 12.59 8.25 7.49
CA LYS A 190 11.55 8.31 8.55
C LYS A 190 12.10 7.86 9.90
N HIS A 191 13.05 6.93 9.88
CA HIS A 191 13.68 6.33 11.07
C HIS A 191 15.04 6.93 11.44
N ARG A 192 15.43 8.09 10.88
CA ARG A 192 16.75 8.70 11.13
C ARG A 192 17.93 7.76 10.78
N ALA A 193 17.71 6.76 9.94
CA ALA A 193 18.75 5.90 9.43
C ALA A 193 19.39 6.55 8.18
N PRO A 194 20.72 6.63 8.06
CA PRO A 194 21.38 7.16 6.88
C PRO A 194 21.00 6.39 5.61
N PRO A 195 20.97 7.02 4.42
CA PRO A 195 20.63 6.31 3.19
C PRO A 195 21.66 5.22 2.87
N LEU A 196 21.16 4.10 2.35
CA LEU A 196 21.97 3.02 1.79
C LEU A 196 22.53 3.42 0.42
N ARG A 197 23.63 2.78 0.05
CA ARG A 197 24.21 2.84 -1.30
C ARG A 197 24.24 1.44 -1.90
N TYR A 198 24.30 1.37 -3.22
CA TYR A 198 24.59 0.09 -3.86
C TYR A 198 26.00 -0.37 -3.58
N ASP A 199 26.12 -1.69 -3.49
CA ASP A 199 27.37 -2.41 -3.59
C ASP A 199 27.25 -3.44 -4.73
N ASP A 200 28.15 -3.39 -5.70
CA ASP A 200 28.11 -4.25 -6.88
C ASP A 200 28.36 -5.72 -6.55
N SER A 201 29.14 -6.00 -5.51
CA SER A 201 29.38 -7.37 -5.05
C SER A 201 28.13 -7.94 -4.39
N LEU A 202 27.41 -7.14 -3.58
CA LEU A 202 26.12 -7.52 -3.02
C LEU A 202 25.06 -7.69 -4.13
N ASN A 203 25.03 -6.82 -5.15
CA ASN A 203 24.11 -6.95 -6.28
C ASN A 203 24.32 -8.27 -7.03
N LYS A 204 25.58 -8.64 -7.28
CA LYS A 204 25.93 -9.92 -7.93
C LYS A 204 25.51 -11.11 -7.06
N SER A 205 25.82 -11.06 -5.77
CA SER A 205 25.46 -12.10 -4.80
C SER A 205 23.95 -12.29 -4.67
N ALA A 206 23.21 -11.20 -4.48
CA ALA A 206 21.76 -11.20 -4.39
C ALA A 206 21.10 -11.68 -5.69
N GLN A 207 21.62 -11.28 -6.86
CA GLN A 207 21.11 -11.76 -8.15
C GLN A 207 21.30 -13.25 -8.32
N ALA A 208 22.51 -13.76 -8.08
CA ALA A 208 22.79 -15.20 -8.16
C ALA A 208 21.86 -16.01 -7.24
N TYR A 209 21.53 -15.46 -6.06
CA TYR A 209 20.60 -16.11 -5.14
C TYR A 209 19.14 -16.02 -5.59
N ALA A 210 18.69 -14.88 -6.11
CA ALA A 210 17.35 -14.74 -6.69
C ALA A 210 17.16 -15.73 -7.86
N ASP A 211 18.16 -15.86 -8.73
CA ASP A 211 18.15 -16.81 -9.84
C ASP A 211 18.05 -18.26 -9.35
N LYS A 212 18.77 -18.60 -8.26
CA LYS A 212 18.66 -19.91 -7.60
C LYS A 212 17.26 -20.17 -7.05
N LEU A 213 16.67 -19.20 -6.32
CA LEU A 213 15.32 -19.32 -5.78
C LEU A 213 14.28 -19.52 -6.89
N ALA A 214 14.39 -18.75 -7.99
CA ALA A 214 13.48 -18.86 -9.12
C ALA A 214 13.66 -20.19 -9.88
N LYS A 215 14.88 -20.72 -9.95
CA LYS A 215 15.17 -22.03 -10.56
C LYS A 215 14.63 -23.18 -9.73
N ASP A 216 14.82 -23.13 -8.41
CA ASP A 216 14.41 -24.19 -7.50
C ASP A 216 12.90 -24.17 -7.26
N ASP A 217 12.29 -22.98 -7.19
CA ASP A 217 10.86 -22.72 -6.94
C ASP A 217 10.25 -23.50 -5.75
N LYS A 218 11.06 -23.69 -4.68
CA LYS A 218 10.69 -24.44 -3.47
C LYS A 218 10.29 -23.55 -2.28
N GLY A 219 10.07 -22.26 -2.53
CA GLY A 219 9.75 -21.26 -1.50
C GLY A 219 10.94 -20.38 -1.11
N MET A 220 10.76 -19.59 -0.05
CA MET A 220 11.76 -18.63 0.43
C MET A 220 12.60 -19.24 1.55
N CYS A 221 13.92 -19.29 1.36
CA CYS A 221 14.86 -19.65 2.40
C CYS A 221 16.10 -18.77 2.32
N HIS A 222 16.71 -18.47 3.46
CA HIS A 222 17.89 -17.61 3.49
C HIS A 222 19.11 -18.26 2.84
N SER A 223 19.91 -17.43 2.16
CA SER A 223 21.17 -17.85 1.52
C SER A 223 22.21 -18.33 2.53
N GLU A 224 23.17 -19.11 2.05
CA GLU A 224 24.30 -19.55 2.88
C GLU A 224 25.12 -18.35 3.39
N THR A 225 25.26 -17.29 2.59
CA THR A 225 25.92 -16.05 2.99
C THR A 225 25.19 -15.35 4.14
N ALA A 226 23.85 -15.34 4.11
CA ALA A 226 23.05 -14.77 5.19
C ALA A 226 23.12 -15.62 6.46
N ARG A 227 22.99 -16.95 6.34
CA ARG A 227 23.08 -17.88 7.48
C ARG A 227 24.46 -17.88 8.14
N ALA A 228 25.51 -17.64 7.38
CA ALA A 228 26.87 -17.48 7.89
C ALA A 228 27.13 -16.09 8.51
N GLY A 229 26.13 -15.21 8.54
CA GLY A 229 26.24 -13.86 9.09
C GLY A 229 27.13 -12.91 8.27
N LYS A 230 27.46 -13.27 7.02
CA LYS A 230 28.29 -12.42 6.15
C LYS A 230 27.51 -11.19 5.71
N HIS A 231 26.26 -11.38 5.28
CA HIS A 231 25.35 -10.31 4.84
C HIS A 231 24.04 -10.41 5.64
N GLY A 232 23.36 -9.28 5.87
CA GLY A 232 21.93 -9.30 6.20
C GLY A 232 21.13 -9.67 4.95
N GLU A 233 19.90 -10.17 5.09
CA GLU A 233 19.09 -10.56 3.92
C GLU A 233 17.58 -10.43 4.18
N ASN A 234 16.87 -9.85 3.21
CA ASN A 234 15.42 -9.96 3.08
C ASN A 234 15.08 -10.69 1.78
N ILE A 235 14.02 -11.50 1.82
CA ILE A 235 13.48 -12.19 0.64
C ILE A 235 12.01 -11.85 0.51
N TYR A 236 11.58 -11.58 -0.72
CA TYR A 236 10.18 -11.34 -1.07
C TYR A 236 9.82 -12.22 -2.26
N CYS A 237 8.59 -12.71 -2.26
CA CYS A 237 8.07 -13.55 -3.32
C CYS A 237 6.63 -13.15 -3.62
N SER A 238 6.32 -12.95 -4.90
CA SER A 238 4.98 -12.59 -5.34
C SER A 238 4.66 -13.20 -6.71
N THR A 239 3.37 -13.33 -6.99
CA THR A 239 2.85 -13.60 -8.34
C THR A 239 1.86 -12.48 -8.66
N GLY A 240 2.03 -11.82 -9.81
CA GLY A 240 1.15 -10.70 -10.21
C GLY A 240 1.39 -9.38 -9.49
N HIS A 241 2.42 -9.28 -8.64
CA HIS A 241 2.88 -8.02 -8.05
C HIS A 241 4.32 -7.73 -8.50
N PRO A 242 4.67 -6.48 -8.77
CA PRO A 242 6.01 -6.10 -9.21
C PRO A 242 7.04 -6.28 -8.08
N ALA A 243 8.27 -6.61 -8.45
CA ALA A 243 9.41 -6.69 -7.53
C ALA A 243 9.62 -5.43 -6.67
N SER A 244 9.23 -4.25 -7.18
CA SER A 244 9.33 -2.99 -6.43
C SER A 244 8.50 -2.97 -5.14
N ASP A 245 7.49 -3.83 -5.01
CA ASP A 245 6.69 -3.92 -3.80
C ASP A 245 7.41 -4.56 -2.60
N ALA A 246 8.58 -5.17 -2.82
CA ALA A 246 9.35 -5.83 -1.77
C ALA A 246 9.65 -4.88 -0.60
N SER A 247 10.15 -3.67 -0.88
CA SER A 247 10.47 -2.66 0.15
C SER A 247 9.26 -2.33 1.02
N ARG A 248 8.09 -2.15 0.40
CA ARG A 248 6.84 -1.81 1.06
C ARG A 248 6.34 -2.98 1.92
N ALA A 249 6.37 -4.20 1.38
CA ALA A 249 5.97 -5.40 2.11
C ALA A 249 6.82 -5.59 3.37
N TRP A 250 8.15 -5.48 3.24
CA TRP A 250 9.07 -5.55 4.38
C TRP A 250 8.85 -4.42 5.38
N TYR A 251 8.63 -3.18 4.92
CA TYR A 251 8.37 -2.05 5.81
C TYR A 251 7.07 -2.19 6.61
N SER A 252 6.02 -2.79 6.01
CA SER A 252 4.70 -2.90 6.64
C SER A 252 4.70 -3.66 7.97
N GLU A 253 5.74 -4.46 8.23
CA GLU A 253 5.95 -5.15 9.51
C GLU A 253 6.16 -4.18 10.69
N ILE A 254 6.45 -2.90 10.44
CA ILE A 254 6.50 -1.84 11.47
C ILE A 254 5.26 -1.85 12.37
N ALA A 255 4.08 -2.20 11.82
CA ALA A 255 2.83 -2.28 12.56
C ALA A 255 2.86 -3.30 13.72
N GLN A 256 3.80 -4.24 13.70
CA GLN A 256 3.97 -5.27 14.74
C GLN A 256 5.23 -5.05 15.60
N TYR A 257 6.03 -4.02 15.30
CA TYR A 257 7.29 -3.80 16.01
C TYR A 257 7.10 -3.02 17.30
N ASP A 258 7.48 -3.63 18.42
CA ASP A 258 7.55 -2.97 19.72
C ASP A 258 8.91 -2.29 19.90
N PHE A 259 8.95 -0.97 19.66
CA PHE A 259 10.14 -0.15 19.80
C PHE A 259 10.67 -0.08 21.24
N ALA A 260 9.82 -0.24 22.25
CA ALA A 260 10.24 -0.21 23.65
C ALA A 260 10.93 -1.52 24.04
N ALA A 261 10.43 -2.66 23.53
CA ALA A 261 11.06 -3.95 23.75
C ALA A 261 12.40 -4.09 23.01
N GLY A 262 12.54 -3.48 21.82
CA GLY A 262 13.81 -3.41 21.10
C GLY A 262 14.47 -4.77 20.88
N LYS A 263 13.72 -5.74 20.31
CA LYS A 263 14.17 -7.12 20.15
C LYS A 263 13.76 -7.71 18.81
N PHE A 264 14.37 -8.85 18.45
CA PHE A 264 13.98 -9.62 17.29
C PHE A 264 12.59 -10.25 17.46
N ALA A 265 11.79 -10.23 16.39
CA ALA A 265 10.65 -11.13 16.22
C ALA A 265 10.58 -11.57 14.75
N PRO A 266 10.22 -12.85 14.46
CA PRO A 266 10.13 -13.34 13.08
C PRO A 266 9.23 -12.50 12.17
N SER A 267 8.19 -11.88 12.71
CA SER A 267 7.24 -11.05 11.96
C SER A 267 7.68 -9.60 11.75
N THR A 268 8.87 -9.22 12.23
CA THR A 268 9.43 -7.86 12.13
C THR A 268 10.87 -7.84 11.61
N GLY A 269 11.39 -9.01 11.25
CA GLY A 269 12.78 -9.19 10.82
C GLY A 269 13.10 -8.43 9.54
N HIS A 270 12.14 -8.31 8.61
CA HIS A 270 12.39 -7.61 7.36
C HIS A 270 12.39 -6.09 7.54
N PHE A 271 11.43 -5.57 8.31
CA PHE A 271 11.39 -4.15 8.68
C PHE A 271 12.68 -3.73 9.38
N THR A 272 13.08 -4.48 10.42
CA THR A 272 14.25 -4.16 11.22
C THR A 272 15.55 -4.19 10.41
N ALA A 273 15.71 -5.12 9.47
CA ALA A 273 16.84 -5.14 8.53
C ALA A 273 16.86 -3.93 7.59
N LEU A 274 15.69 -3.54 7.07
CA LEU A 274 15.53 -2.40 6.14
C LEU A 274 15.94 -1.08 6.79
N VAL A 275 15.47 -0.83 8.02
CA VAL A 275 15.72 0.44 8.72
C VAL A 275 16.99 0.43 9.59
N TRP A 276 17.77 -0.66 9.57
CA TRP A 276 18.93 -0.83 10.45
C TRP A 276 19.96 0.30 10.27
N LYS A 277 20.13 1.14 11.29
CA LYS A 277 20.92 2.39 11.22
C LYS A 277 22.37 2.17 10.79
N SER A 278 23.03 1.14 11.30
CA SER A 278 24.45 0.88 11.02
C SER A 278 24.70 0.20 9.67
N THR A 279 23.67 -0.27 8.98
CA THR A 279 23.80 -0.80 7.61
C THR A 279 24.07 0.36 6.66
N THR A 280 25.03 0.20 5.76
CA THR A 280 25.49 1.27 4.85
C THR A 280 25.32 0.94 3.37
N SER A 281 25.36 -0.35 3.04
CA SER A 281 25.31 -0.83 1.67
C SER A 281 24.23 -1.89 1.49
N MET A 282 23.66 -1.94 0.29
CA MET A 282 22.74 -3.00 -0.13
C MET A 282 23.02 -3.49 -1.56
N GLY A 283 22.59 -4.71 -1.84
CA GLY A 283 22.49 -5.24 -3.20
C GLY A 283 21.17 -5.97 -3.40
N VAL A 284 20.64 -5.94 -4.62
CA VAL A 284 19.31 -6.47 -4.94
C VAL A 284 19.37 -7.41 -6.14
N GLY A 285 18.80 -8.59 -5.98
CA GLY A 285 18.56 -9.58 -7.03
C GLY A 285 17.08 -9.72 -7.32
N ILE A 286 16.72 -9.82 -8.59
CA ILE A 286 15.33 -10.05 -9.02
C ILE A 286 15.33 -11.15 -10.08
N ALA A 287 14.56 -12.20 -9.86
CA ALA A 287 14.40 -13.30 -10.81
C ALA A 287 12.93 -13.69 -10.94
N THR A 288 12.52 -14.06 -12.15
CA THR A 288 11.14 -14.49 -12.43
C THR A 288 11.15 -15.95 -12.87
N THR A 289 10.28 -16.77 -12.26
CA THR A 289 10.07 -18.16 -12.68
C THR A 289 9.36 -18.21 -14.03
N LYS A 290 9.35 -19.39 -14.67
CA LYS A 290 8.54 -19.61 -15.89
C LYS A 290 7.04 -19.42 -15.66
N SER A 291 6.57 -19.59 -14.43
CA SER A 291 5.16 -19.40 -14.02
C SER A 291 4.81 -17.95 -13.68
N GLY A 292 5.76 -17.01 -13.84
CA GLY A 292 5.53 -15.58 -13.55
C GLY A 292 5.64 -15.19 -12.09
N LYS A 293 6.11 -16.09 -11.21
CA LYS A 293 6.43 -15.78 -9.81
C LYS A 293 7.76 -15.02 -9.76
N GLN A 294 7.79 -13.88 -9.08
CA GLN A 294 9.00 -13.08 -8.89
C GLN A 294 9.60 -13.33 -7.50
N PHE A 295 10.91 -13.49 -7.47
CA PHE A 295 11.72 -13.50 -6.25
C PHE A 295 12.58 -12.25 -6.22
N VAL A 296 12.54 -11.55 -5.09
CA VAL A 296 13.40 -10.39 -4.80
C VAL A 296 14.24 -10.72 -3.58
N VAL A 297 15.55 -10.56 -3.71
CA VAL A 297 16.52 -10.76 -2.63
C VAL A 297 17.23 -9.44 -2.41
N ALA A 298 17.16 -8.88 -1.20
CA ALA A 298 17.98 -7.75 -0.80
C ALA A 298 19.01 -8.22 0.22
N GLN A 299 20.28 -7.97 -0.05
CA GLN A 299 21.39 -8.25 0.87
C GLN A 299 21.99 -6.96 1.41
N TYR A 300 22.39 -6.96 2.68
CA TYR A 300 22.80 -5.77 3.43
C TYR A 300 24.19 -5.92 4.05
N SER A 301 24.96 -4.84 4.08
CA SER A 301 26.27 -4.80 4.75
C SER A 301 26.53 -3.45 5.47
N PRO A 302 27.07 -3.46 6.71
CA PRO A 302 27.14 -4.61 7.63
C PRO A 302 25.76 -5.28 7.86
N PRO A 303 25.70 -6.53 8.33
CA PRO A 303 24.43 -7.19 8.58
C PRO A 303 23.63 -6.50 9.70
N GLY A 304 22.31 -6.42 9.50
CA GLY A 304 21.37 -5.98 10.53
C GLY A 304 20.95 -7.12 11.46
N ASN A 305 19.93 -6.87 12.28
CA ASN A 305 19.30 -7.87 13.15
C ASN A 305 20.26 -8.57 14.12
N MET A 306 21.27 -7.83 14.58
CA MET A 306 22.21 -8.33 15.57
C MET A 306 21.58 -8.28 16.97
N ALA A 307 21.59 -9.41 17.66
CA ALA A 307 21.07 -9.52 19.02
C ALA A 307 21.71 -8.47 19.95
N GLY A 308 20.89 -7.81 20.77
CA GLY A 308 21.34 -6.76 21.70
C GLY A 308 21.69 -5.42 21.05
N LYS A 309 21.45 -5.23 19.74
CA LYS A 309 21.76 -3.97 19.03
C LYS A 309 20.54 -3.24 18.46
N TYR A 310 19.33 -3.74 18.70
CA TYR A 310 18.09 -3.21 18.11
C TYR A 310 17.77 -1.80 18.55
N ILE A 311 17.87 -1.47 19.85
CA ILE A 311 17.54 -0.14 20.38
C ILE A 311 18.36 0.97 19.69
N ASP A 312 19.64 0.72 19.44
CA ASP A 312 20.52 1.69 18.79
C ASP A 312 20.31 1.80 17.27
N ASN A 313 19.70 0.78 16.66
CA ASN A 313 19.64 0.63 15.20
C ASN A 313 18.24 0.72 14.60
N VAL A 314 17.18 0.54 15.39
CA VAL A 314 15.78 0.55 14.95
C VAL A 314 15.06 1.65 15.74
N LEU A 315 15.19 2.88 15.25
CA LEU A 315 14.60 4.05 15.89
C LEU A 315 13.13 4.19 15.48
N PRO A 316 12.25 4.79 16.28
CA PRO A 316 10.87 5.07 15.86
C PRO A 316 10.81 6.09 14.72
N GLU A 317 9.65 6.19 14.05
CA GLU A 317 9.40 7.28 13.08
C GLU A 317 9.59 8.66 13.76
N LYS A 318 9.98 9.66 12.97
CA LYS A 318 10.03 11.07 13.40
C LYS A 318 8.64 11.67 13.58
#